data_AF-A0AAW0WT11-F1
#
_entry.id   AF-A0AAW0WT11-F1
#
_cell.length_a   1.000
_cell.length_b   1.000
_cell.length_c   1.000
_cell.angle_alpha   90.00
_cell.angle_beta   90.00
_cell.angle_gamma   90.00
#
_symmetry.space_group_name_H-M   'P 1'
#
loop_
_entity.id
_entity.type
_entity.pdbx_description
1 polymer ?
#
loop_
_entity_poly.entity_id
_entity_poly.type
_entity_poly.pdbx_seq_one_letter_code
_entity_poly.pdbx_strand_id
1 'polypeptide(L)'
;MGHVRNQPPALNMRAMVWDEELATVAQRWADQCMPGHDRARNVARFPVGQNVAAAWTYDRDEGDTPDFATQVEAWFNEVNQYGFSKGSVDPFRFNKATGHYTQ
;
A
#
# COMPACT_ATOMS: atom_id res chain seq x y z
N MET A 1 -9.24 -19.70 5.61
CA MET A 1 -8.91 -18.90 4.40
C MET A 1 -9.95 -17.80 4.27
N GLY A 2 -9.54 -16.54 4.11
CA GLY A 2 -10.44 -15.38 4.06
C GLY A 2 -11.00 -15.01 5.43
N HIS A 3 -10.19 -14.35 6.27
CA HIS A 3 -10.60 -13.95 7.64
C HIS A 3 -11.11 -12.51 7.72
N VAL A 4 -11.06 -11.75 6.61
CA VAL A 4 -11.59 -10.40 6.52
C VAL A 4 -13.09 -10.48 6.28
N ARG A 5 -13.87 -9.98 7.24
CA ARG A 5 -15.34 -9.96 7.15
C ARG A 5 -15.78 -9.23 5.87
N ASN A 6 -16.81 -9.76 5.22
CA ASN A 6 -17.38 -9.21 3.98
C ASN A 6 -16.46 -9.18 2.76
N GLN A 7 -15.32 -9.89 2.78
CA GLN A 7 -14.47 -10.12 1.60
C GLN A 7 -14.62 -11.56 1.11
N PRO A 8 -14.73 -11.79 -0.21
CA PRO A 8 -14.72 -13.14 -0.74
C PRO A 8 -13.33 -13.77 -0.55
N PRO A 9 -13.24 -15.09 -0.33
CA PRO A 9 -11.94 -15.77 -0.35
C PRO A 9 -11.32 -15.69 -1.75
N ALA A 10 -10.00 -15.54 -1.81
CA ALA A 10 -9.26 -15.56 -3.07
C ALA A 10 -8.88 -17.00 -3.44
N LEU A 11 -9.05 -17.35 -4.72
CA LEU A 11 -8.68 -18.68 -5.24
C LEU A 11 -7.17 -18.79 -5.54
N ASN A 12 -6.50 -17.67 -5.83
CA ASN A 12 -5.10 -17.63 -6.29
C ASN A 12 -4.34 -16.42 -5.71
N MET A 13 -4.39 -16.24 -4.39
CA MET A 13 -3.58 -15.23 -3.71
C MET A 13 -2.16 -15.78 -3.51
N ARG A 14 -1.18 -15.21 -4.21
CA ARG A 14 0.22 -15.65 -4.14
C ARG A 14 0.97 -14.86 -3.07
N ALA A 15 1.92 -15.51 -2.41
CA ALA A 15 2.84 -14.82 -1.51
C ALA A 15 3.73 -13.87 -2.31
N MET A 16 3.91 -12.65 -1.80
CA MET A 16 4.86 -11.69 -2.36
C MET A 16 6.29 -12.08 -1.98
N VAL A 17 7.25 -11.72 -2.83
CA VAL A 17 8.69 -11.80 -2.55
C VAL A 17 9.29 -10.40 -2.64
N TRP A 18 10.36 -10.18 -1.88
CA TRP A 18 11.12 -8.94 -1.99
C TRP A 18 11.80 -8.85 -3.35
N ASP A 19 11.84 -7.63 -3.91
CA ASP A 19 12.48 -7.34 -5.18
C ASP A 19 13.38 -6.11 -5.04
N GLU A 20 14.68 -6.32 -5.21
CA GLU A 20 15.69 -5.28 -4.99
C GLU A 20 15.60 -4.12 -5.99
N GLU A 21 15.13 -4.37 -7.22
CA GLU A 21 14.93 -3.31 -8.21
C GLU A 21 13.79 -2.39 -7.77
N LEU A 22 12.67 -2.98 -7.32
CA LEU A 22 11.54 -2.20 -6.81
C LEU A 22 11.91 -1.43 -5.54
N ALA A 23 12.65 -2.05 -4.63
CA ALA A 23 13.14 -1.39 -3.42
C ALA A 23 14.03 -0.19 -3.73
N THR A 24 14.96 -0.34 -4.69
CA THR A 24 15.86 0.75 -5.11
C THR A 24 15.09 1.92 -5.71
N VAL A 25 14.08 1.65 -6.54
CA VAL A 25 13.22 2.70 -7.13
C VAL A 25 12.38 3.38 -6.06
N ALA A 26 11.78 2.62 -5.14
CA ALA A 26 10.98 3.15 -4.04
C ALA A 26 11.81 4.02 -3.09
N GLN A 27 13.01 3.58 -2.71
CA GLN A 27 13.91 4.37 -1.85
C GLN A 27 14.31 5.68 -2.53
N ARG A 28 14.67 5.65 -3.82
CA ARG A 28 15.00 6.87 -4.58
C ARG A 28 13.86 7.89 -4.57
N TRP A 29 12.61 7.43 -4.60
CA TRP A 29 11.45 8.31 -4.48
C TRP A 29 11.29 8.85 -3.05
N ALA A 30 11.41 7.99 -2.04
CA ALA A 30 11.33 8.39 -0.63
C ALA A 30 12.38 9.45 -0.27
N ASP A 31 13.60 9.33 -0.80
CA ASP A 31 14.70 10.28 -0.60
C ASP A 31 14.40 11.71 -1.09
N GLN A 32 13.38 11.89 -1.95
CA GLN A 32 12.97 13.22 -2.40
C GLN A 32 12.19 13.98 -1.32
N CYS A 33 11.70 13.30 -0.29
CA CYS A 33 10.85 13.86 0.77
C CYS A 33 9.61 14.61 0.22
N MET A 34 9.10 14.19 -0.94
CA MET A 34 7.94 14.78 -1.58
C MET A 34 6.69 13.95 -1.31
N PRO A 35 5.53 14.59 -1.02
CA PRO A 35 4.30 13.86 -0.78
C PRO A 35 3.76 13.23 -2.06
N GLY A 36 3.09 12.09 -1.92
CA GLY A 36 2.33 11.44 -2.99
C GLY A 36 3.17 10.52 -3.89
N HIS A 37 2.71 10.37 -5.12
CA HIS A 37 3.22 9.39 -6.08
C HIS A 37 4.13 10.03 -7.13
N ASP A 38 5.23 9.35 -7.47
CA ASP A 38 6.07 9.74 -8.60
C ASP A 38 5.37 9.57 -9.96
N ARG A 39 6.00 10.04 -11.03
CA ARG A 39 5.43 9.91 -12.39
C ARG A 39 5.94 8.69 -13.14
N ALA A 40 7.09 8.13 -12.76
CA ALA A 40 7.76 7.08 -13.52
C ALA A 40 8.49 6.10 -12.59
N ARG A 41 7.83 4.97 -12.30
CA ARG A 41 8.34 3.88 -11.44
C ARG A 41 8.37 2.50 -12.10
N ASN A 42 7.90 2.43 -13.35
CA ASN A 42 7.82 1.16 -14.05
C ASN A 42 9.23 0.63 -14.31
N VAL A 43 9.39 -0.67 -14.10
CA VAL A 43 10.62 -1.38 -14.47
C VAL A 43 10.45 -2.01 -15.85
N ALA A 44 11.55 -2.43 -16.47
CA ALA A 44 11.49 -3.05 -17.80
C ALA A 44 10.60 -4.32 -17.82
N ARG A 45 10.44 -4.97 -16.66
CA ARG A 45 9.69 -6.22 -16.50
C ARG A 45 8.18 -6.02 -16.51
N PHE A 46 7.67 -4.91 -15.95
CA PHE A 46 6.23 -4.66 -15.79
C PHE A 46 5.91 -3.25 -15.27
N PRO A 47 4.67 -2.76 -15.45
CA PRO A 47 4.15 -1.60 -14.71
C PRO A 47 4.12 -1.85 -13.20
N VAL A 48 4.41 -0.83 -12.40
CA VAL A 48 4.59 -0.95 -10.95
C VAL A 48 3.55 -0.11 -10.21
N GLY A 49 2.85 -0.74 -9.26
CA GLY A 49 1.96 -0.09 -8.29
C GLY A 49 2.74 0.63 -7.18
N GLN A 50 2.06 1.42 -6.35
CA GLN A 50 2.74 2.14 -5.26
C GLN A 50 1.79 2.49 -4.13
N ASN A 51 2.17 2.14 -2.91
CA ASN A 51 1.60 2.67 -1.68
C ASN A 51 2.61 3.63 -1.04
N VAL A 52 2.14 4.74 -0.47
CA VAL A 52 2.97 5.77 0.16
C VAL A 52 2.38 6.12 1.52
N ALA A 53 3.23 6.27 2.52
CA ALA A 53 2.85 6.71 3.86
C ALA A 53 3.82 7.80 4.33
N ALA A 54 3.30 8.75 5.08
CA ALA A 54 4.07 9.79 5.75
C ALA A 54 3.41 10.08 7.10
N ALA A 55 4.21 10.12 8.16
CA ALA A 55 3.78 10.45 9.50
C ALA A 55 4.45 11.75 9.95
N TRP A 56 3.77 12.48 10.84
CA TRP A 56 4.26 13.73 11.41
C TRP A 56 4.04 13.69 12.91
N THR A 57 5.03 14.18 13.66
CA THR A 57 4.98 14.26 15.12
C THR A 57 5.51 15.61 15.58
N TYR A 58 5.05 16.05 16.74
CA TYR A 58 5.63 17.20 17.47
C TYR A 58 6.61 16.74 18.54
N ASP A 59 6.66 15.44 18.82
CA ASP A 59 7.63 14.85 19.73
C ASP A 59 9.01 14.93 19.08
N ARG A 60 9.92 15.67 19.71
CA ARG A 60 11.27 15.86 19.20
C ARG A 60 12.22 14.74 19.62
N ASP A 61 11.79 13.91 20.57
CA ASP A 61 12.54 12.76 21.05
C ASP A 61 12.16 11.47 20.29
N GLU A 62 11.05 11.50 19.55
CA GLU A 62 10.66 10.47 18.60
C GLU A 62 11.63 10.49 17.41
N GLY A 63 12.54 9.51 17.36
CA GLY A 63 13.58 9.43 16.33
C GLY A 63 13.05 9.10 14.93
N ASP A 64 13.92 9.21 13.92
CA ASP A 64 13.57 9.04 12.49
C ASP A 64 13.39 7.58 12.03
N THR A 65 13.11 6.65 12.96
CA THR A 65 12.95 5.23 12.57
C THR A 65 11.56 5.03 11.99
N PRO A 66 11.42 4.60 10.72
CA PRO A 66 10.12 4.39 10.11
C PRO A 66 9.37 3.22 10.75
N ASP A 67 8.17 3.48 11.28
CA ASP A 67 7.26 2.45 11.75
C ASP A 67 6.48 1.84 10.57
N PHE A 68 7.15 0.98 9.80
CA PHE A 68 6.54 0.32 8.65
C PHE A 68 5.33 -0.54 9.01
N ALA A 69 5.34 -1.20 10.18
CA ALA A 69 4.28 -2.12 10.57
C ALA A 69 2.94 -1.40 10.72
N THR A 70 2.94 -0.28 11.43
CA THR A 70 1.75 0.56 11.61
C THR A 70 1.26 1.13 10.27
N GLN A 71 2.15 1.56 9.38
CA GLN A 71 1.74 2.10 8.08
C GLN A 71 1.13 1.02 7.17
N VAL A 72 1.71 -0.18 7.13
CA VAL A 72 1.18 -1.31 6.35
C VAL A 72 -0.17 -1.77 6.92
N GLU A 73 -0.31 -1.81 8.24
CA GLU A 73 -1.58 -2.13 8.88
C GLU A 73 -2.65 -1.06 8.59
N ALA A 74 -2.28 0.23 8.55
CA ALA A 74 -3.19 1.31 8.17
C ALA A 74 -3.71 1.15 6.73
N TRP A 75 -2.83 0.82 5.77
CA TRP A 75 -3.23 0.50 4.40
C TRP A 75 -4.21 -0.67 4.35
N PHE A 76 -3.93 -1.74 5.09
CA PHE A 76 -4.83 -2.90 5.14
C PHE A 76 -6.20 -2.54 5.74
N ASN A 77 -6.20 -1.72 6.79
CA ASN A 77 -7.40 -1.36 7.54
C ASN A 77 -8.37 -0.45 6.77
N GLU A 78 -7.97 0.12 5.62
CA GLU A 78 -8.88 0.85 4.73
C GLU A 78 -10.13 0.03 4.36
N VAL A 79 -10.01 -1.31 4.29
CA VAL A 79 -11.13 -2.23 4.05
C VAL A 79 -12.28 -2.01 5.05
N ASN A 80 -11.93 -1.75 6.32
CA ASN A 80 -12.88 -1.53 7.40
C ASN A 80 -13.18 -0.04 7.57
N GLN A 81 -12.15 0.81 7.54
CA GLN A 81 -12.26 2.24 7.80
C GLN A 81 -13.14 2.96 6.77
N TYR A 82 -13.00 2.60 5.49
CA TYR A 82 -13.72 3.24 4.39
C TYR A 82 -14.74 2.32 3.72
N GLY A 83 -14.81 1.06 4.15
CA GLY A 83 -15.81 0.10 3.69
C GLY A 83 -15.60 -0.34 2.24
N PHE A 84 -14.62 -1.20 2.00
CA PHE A 84 -14.51 -1.90 0.71
C PHE A 84 -15.43 -3.12 0.72
N SER A 85 -16.36 -3.22 -0.23
CA SER A 85 -17.36 -4.30 -0.23
C SER A 85 -17.02 -5.40 -1.25
N LYS A 86 -17.47 -6.63 -1.00
CA LYS A 86 -17.41 -7.72 -2.00
C LYS A 86 -18.00 -7.36 -3.37
N GLY A 87 -18.96 -6.44 -3.44
CA GLY A 87 -19.56 -5.98 -4.69
C GLY A 87 -18.65 -5.06 -5.51
N SER A 88 -17.53 -4.63 -4.94
CA SER A 88 -16.48 -3.83 -5.57
C SER A 88 -15.30 -4.67 -6.06
N VAL A 89 -15.32 -5.99 -5.84
CA VAL A 89 -14.24 -6.91 -6.23
C VAL A 89 -14.39 -7.33 -7.70
N ASP A 90 -15.59 -7.70 -8.12
CA ASP A 90 -15.86 -8.21 -9.47
C ASP A 90 -17.22 -7.68 -10.01
N PRO A 91 -17.22 -6.75 -10.99
CA PRO A 91 -16.03 -6.10 -11.55
C PRO A 91 -15.36 -5.19 -10.50
N PHE A 92 -14.04 -5.01 -10.63
CA PHE A 92 -13.31 -4.11 -9.75
C PHE A 92 -13.85 -2.68 -9.84
N ARG A 93 -14.18 -2.08 -8.69
CA ARG A 93 -14.62 -0.68 -8.58
C ARG A 93 -13.61 0.11 -7.77
N PHE A 94 -12.84 0.94 -8.46
CA PHE A 94 -11.84 1.81 -7.82
C PHE A 94 -12.50 2.82 -6.88
N ASN A 95 -11.95 2.94 -5.68
CA ASN A 95 -12.24 4.01 -4.74
C ASN A 95 -10.90 4.49 -4.17
N LYS A 96 -10.65 5.80 -4.26
CA LYS A 96 -9.41 6.42 -3.76
C LYS A 96 -9.20 6.16 -2.26
N ALA A 97 -10.28 6.05 -1.47
CA ALA A 97 -10.21 5.81 -0.03
C ALA A 97 -9.76 4.38 0.33
N THR A 98 -9.84 3.43 -0.60
CA THR A 98 -9.42 2.02 -0.37
C THR A 98 -8.29 1.62 -1.31
N GLY A 99 -7.58 2.62 -1.86
CA GLY A 99 -6.57 2.40 -2.89
C GLY A 99 -5.38 1.61 -2.39
N HIS A 100 -4.95 1.82 -1.14
CA HIS A 100 -3.82 1.11 -0.58
C HIS A 100 -4.19 -0.34 -0.24
N TYR A 101 -5.39 -0.59 0.28
CA TYR A 101 -5.88 -1.94 0.56
C TYR A 101 -6.03 -2.80 -0.71
N THR A 102 -6.47 -2.18 -1.81
CA THR A 102 -6.79 -2.89 -3.06
C THR A 102 -5.58 -3.12 -3.97
N GLN A 103 -4.44 -2.53 -3.64
CA GLN A 103 -3.18 -2.68 -4.38
C GLN A 103 -2.43 -3.95 -3.96
#